data_AF-A0A1E7HNU4-F1
#
_entry.id   AF-A0A1E7HNU4-F1
#
_cell.length_a   1.000
_cell.length_b   1.000
_cell.length_c   1.000
_cell.angle_alpha   90.00
_cell.angle_beta   90.00
_cell.angle_gamma   90.00
#
_symmetry.space_group_name_H-M   'P 1'
#
loop_
_entity.id
_entity.type
_entity.pdbx_description
1 polymer ?
#
loop_
_entity_poly.entity_id
_entity_poly.type
_entity_poly.pdbx_seq_one_letter_code
_entity_poly.pdbx_strand_id
1 'polypeptide(L)'
;MKKKRFIVEIGTGADLHGEDVTKAACRAVKDAISRSCLCGLVEILGIEDLKAIKVDILVACPKPEEVELEQVKAIIPIGQKSARAVEGGMKAKGLCVPNFA
;
A
#
# COMPACT_ATOMS: atom_id res chain seq x y z
N MET A 1 -6.19 -21.14 12.44
CA MET A 1 -6.24 -21.61 11.04
C MET A 1 -5.42 -20.67 10.15
N LYS A 2 -4.82 -21.19 9.08
CA LYS A 2 -4.12 -20.39 8.07
C LYS A 2 -5.14 -19.60 7.24
N LYS A 3 -4.98 -18.27 7.13
CA LYS A 3 -5.85 -17.43 6.29
C LYS A 3 -5.76 -17.90 4.82
N LYS A 4 -6.88 -17.86 4.09
CA LYS A 4 -6.92 -18.08 2.63
C LYS A 4 -6.95 -16.71 1.93
N ARG A 5 -6.22 -16.59 0.82
CA ARG A 5 -6.20 -15.37 0.01
C ARG A 5 -7.43 -15.35 -0.90
N PHE A 6 -8.07 -14.19 -1.00
CA PHE A 6 -9.17 -13.95 -1.93
C PHE A 6 -8.66 -13.24 -3.18
N ILE A 7 -8.00 -12.10 -3.00
CA ILE A 7 -7.38 -11.31 -4.07
C ILE A 7 -5.98 -10.86 -3.66
N VAL A 8 -5.13 -10.58 -4.65
CA VAL A 8 -3.86 -9.86 -4.49
C VAL A 8 -3.88 -8.69 -5.46
N GLU A 9 -3.76 -7.49 -4.93
CA GLU A 9 -3.71 -6.25 -5.71
C GLU A 9 -2.29 -5.69 -5.64
N ILE A 10 -1.76 -5.29 -6.79
CA ILE A 10 -0.37 -4.84 -6.93
C ILE A 10 -0.37 -3.44 -7.52
N GLY A 11 0.43 -2.58 -6.92
CA GLY A 11 0.61 -1.21 -7.36
C GLY A 11 2.04 -0.73 -7.16
N THR A 12 2.34 0.41 -7.76
CA THR A 12 3.65 1.06 -7.68
C THR A 12 3.51 2.52 -7.31
N GLY A 13 4.52 3.06 -6.65
CA GLY A 13 4.54 4.44 -6.21
C GLY A 13 5.97 4.93 -6.13
N ALA A 14 6.16 6.20 -6.46
CA ALA A 14 7.45 6.86 -6.41
C ALA A 14 7.30 8.21 -5.71
N ASP A 15 8.35 8.62 -5.01
CA ASP A 15 8.57 10.01 -4.66
C ASP A 15 9.80 10.51 -5.43
N LEU A 16 9.62 11.61 -6.17
CA LEU A 16 10.61 12.08 -7.15
C LEU A 16 11.53 13.16 -6.60
N HIS A 17 11.14 13.81 -5.50
CA HIS A 17 11.77 15.07 -5.07
C HIS A 17 12.20 15.08 -3.60
N GLY A 18 11.56 14.30 -2.73
CA GLY A 18 11.77 14.38 -1.28
C GLY A 18 12.45 13.16 -0.65
N GLU A 19 12.89 12.18 -1.46
CA GLU A 19 13.36 10.86 -1.00
C GLU A 19 12.41 10.21 0.03
N ASP A 20 11.12 10.56 0.01
CA ASP A 20 10.14 10.17 1.02
C ASP A 20 9.58 8.78 0.70
N VAL A 21 10.15 7.78 1.36
CA VAL A 21 9.73 6.38 1.21
C VAL A 21 8.31 6.12 1.73
N THR A 22 7.83 6.88 2.70
CA THR A 22 6.45 6.78 3.20
C THR A 22 5.47 7.25 2.13
N LYS A 23 5.72 8.40 1.52
CA LYS A 23 4.89 8.94 0.44
C LYS A 23 4.90 8.03 -0.78
N ALA A 24 6.06 7.47 -1.15
CA ALA A 24 6.15 6.47 -2.21
C ALA A 24 5.33 5.21 -1.88
N ALA A 25 5.42 4.70 -0.64
CA ALA A 25 4.65 3.55 -0.17
C ALA A 25 3.13 3.81 -0.19
N CYS A 26 2.68 4.96 0.32
CA CYS A 26 1.28 5.37 0.29
C CYS A 26 0.75 5.46 -1.14
N ARG A 27 1.55 5.99 -2.08
CA ARG A 27 1.21 6.03 -3.51
C ARG A 27 1.08 4.62 -4.09
N ALA A 28 1.98 3.71 -3.76
CA ALA A 28 1.94 2.32 -4.23
C ALA A 28 0.68 1.58 -3.75
N VAL A 29 0.30 1.76 -2.49
CA VAL A 29 -0.92 1.17 -1.94
C VAL A 29 -2.17 1.79 -2.57
N LYS A 30 -2.18 3.11 -2.77
CA LYS A 30 -3.29 3.80 -3.46
C LYS A 30 -3.45 3.29 -4.89
N ASP A 31 -2.35 3.19 -5.63
CA ASP A 31 -2.33 2.64 -6.99
C ASP A 31 -2.92 1.22 -7.01
N ALA A 32 -2.48 0.36 -6.09
CA ALA A 32 -2.93 -1.03 -6.00
C ALA A 32 -4.45 -1.18 -5.89
N ILE A 33 -5.09 -0.40 -5.02
CA ILE A 33 -6.54 -0.49 -4.76
C ILE A 33 -7.40 0.36 -5.71
N SER A 34 -6.80 1.18 -6.57
CA SER A 34 -7.54 2.17 -7.38
C SER A 34 -8.19 1.60 -8.64
N ARG A 35 -7.83 0.37 -9.04
CA ARG A 35 -8.17 -0.20 -10.36
C ARG A 35 -9.28 -1.25 -10.33
N SER A 36 -9.77 -1.58 -9.15
CA SER A 36 -10.77 -2.63 -8.94
C SER A 36 -11.87 -2.15 -8.00
N CYS A 37 -13.08 -2.65 -8.21
CA CYS A 37 -14.16 -2.56 -7.23
C CYS A 37 -14.44 -3.96 -6.70
N LEU A 38 -14.36 -4.16 -5.38
CA LEU A 38 -14.56 -5.46 -4.74
C LEU A 38 -16.04 -5.69 -4.37
N CYS A 39 -16.97 -5.35 -5.26
CA CYS A 39 -18.42 -5.50 -5.02
C CYS A 39 -18.83 -6.94 -4.66
N GLY A 40 -18.14 -7.94 -5.22
CA GLY A 40 -18.37 -9.35 -4.92
C GLY A 40 -18.14 -9.75 -3.46
N LEU A 41 -17.43 -8.96 -2.64
CA LEU A 41 -17.35 -9.19 -1.20
C LEU A 41 -18.74 -9.11 -0.56
N VAL A 42 -19.57 -8.17 -1.01
CA VAL A 42 -20.94 -7.99 -0.53
C VAL A 42 -21.89 -8.88 -1.31
N GLU A 43 -21.88 -8.78 -2.65
CA GLU A 43 -22.90 -9.40 -3.51
C GLU A 43 -22.79 -10.93 -3.60
N ILE A 44 -21.57 -11.48 -3.55
CA ILE A 44 -21.32 -12.92 -3.73
C ILE A 44 -21.02 -13.60 -2.40
N LEU A 45 -20.17 -12.99 -1.57
CA LEU A 45 -19.76 -13.58 -0.29
C LEU A 45 -20.67 -13.19 0.88
N GLY A 46 -21.60 -12.24 0.69
CA GLY A 46 -22.53 -11.81 1.73
C GLY A 46 -21.85 -11.13 2.92
N ILE A 47 -20.67 -10.52 2.73
CA ILE A 47 -19.94 -9.85 3.80
C ILE A 47 -20.56 -8.47 4.05
N GLU A 48 -21.34 -8.35 5.11
CA GLU A 48 -21.98 -7.09 5.50
C GLU A 48 -21.03 -6.18 6.29
N ASP A 49 -20.23 -6.74 7.20
CA ASP A 49 -19.22 -5.98 7.95
C ASP A 49 -17.86 -5.99 7.25
N LEU A 50 -17.59 -4.94 6.46
CA LEU A 50 -16.31 -4.77 5.78
C LEU A 50 -15.12 -4.59 6.75
N LYS A 51 -15.33 -4.35 8.05
CA LYS A 51 -14.26 -4.34 9.06
C LYS A 51 -13.81 -5.74 9.45
N ALA A 52 -14.58 -6.79 9.15
CA ALA A 52 -14.18 -8.17 9.39
C ALA A 52 -13.11 -8.66 8.41
N ILE A 53 -12.95 -7.98 7.27
CA ILE A 53 -11.99 -8.34 6.23
C ILE A 53 -10.56 -8.15 6.73
N LYS A 54 -9.68 -9.12 6.46
CA LYS A 54 -8.24 -9.00 6.76
C LYS A 54 -7.52 -8.44 5.53
N VAL A 55 -6.77 -7.37 5.72
CA VAL A 55 -5.92 -6.77 4.70
C VAL A 55 -4.48 -6.86 5.17
N ASP A 56 -3.64 -7.55 4.39
CA ASP A 56 -2.22 -7.71 4.69
C ASP A 56 -1.42 -6.94 3.64
N ILE A 57 -0.86 -5.79 4.03
CA ILE A 57 -0.11 -4.86 3.15
C ILE A 57 1.38 -5.21 3.22
N LEU A 58 2.00 -5.37 2.06
CA LEU A 58 3.44 -5.56 1.91
C LEU A 58 3.99 -4.49 0.98
N VAL A 59 4.96 -3.71 1.45
CA VAL A 59 5.69 -2.74 0.64
C VAL A 59 7.16 -3.14 0.57
N ALA A 60 7.75 -3.08 -0.63
CA ALA A 60 9.18 -3.22 -0.83
C ALA A 60 9.77 -1.87 -1.26
N CYS A 61 10.74 -1.33 -0.51
CA CYS A 61 11.34 -0.02 -0.80
C CYS A 61 12.80 0.06 -0.31
N PRO A 62 13.59 1.05 -0.77
CA PRO A 62 15.03 1.12 -0.48
C PRO A 62 15.40 1.31 0.99
N LYS A 63 14.50 1.90 1.80
CA LYS A 63 14.69 2.14 3.24
C LYS A 63 13.43 1.74 4.02
N PRO A 64 13.15 0.44 4.16
CA PRO A 64 11.91 -0.04 4.75
C PRO A 64 11.69 0.42 6.20
N GLU A 65 12.76 0.64 6.95
CA GLU A 65 12.75 1.13 8.33
C GLU A 65 12.27 2.58 8.48
N GLU A 66 12.36 3.40 7.42
CA GLU A 66 11.90 4.78 7.41
C GLU A 66 10.41 4.91 7.00
N VAL A 67 9.71 3.79 6.76
CA VAL A 67 8.29 3.81 6.34
C VAL A 67 7.37 3.93 7.54
N GLU A 68 6.56 5.00 7.56
CA GLU A 68 5.48 5.19 8.54
C GLU A 68 4.28 4.29 8.19
N LEU A 69 4.31 3.06 8.71
CA LEU A 69 3.33 2.02 8.39
C LEU A 69 1.88 2.38 8.73
N GLU A 70 1.65 3.23 9.73
CA GLU A 70 0.29 3.70 10.05
C GLU A 70 -0.27 4.61 8.96
N GLN A 71 0.55 5.45 8.33
CA GLN A 71 0.14 6.26 7.18
C GLN A 71 -0.20 5.36 5.98
N VAL A 72 0.59 4.31 5.75
CA VAL A 72 0.35 3.32 4.70
C VAL A 72 -0.97 2.58 4.93
N LYS A 73 -1.25 2.15 6.18
CA LYS A 73 -2.53 1.51 6.54
C LYS A 73 -3.71 2.47 6.36
N ALA A 74 -3.54 3.76 6.62
CA ALA A 74 -4.62 4.74 6.48
C ALA A 74 -5.14 4.87 5.02
N ILE A 75 -4.34 4.50 4.02
CA ILE A 75 -4.75 4.51 2.60
C ILE A 75 -5.87 3.52 2.29
N ILE A 76 -5.87 2.34 2.93
CA ILE A 76 -6.91 1.33 2.72
C ILE A 76 -8.19 1.77 3.45
N PRO A 77 -9.38 1.81 2.82
CA PRO A 77 -10.59 2.31 3.46
C PRO A 77 -11.27 1.31 4.41
N ILE A 78 -11.04 0.01 4.24
CA ILE A 78 -11.79 -1.07 4.92
C ILE A 78 -10.89 -2.11 5.57
N GLY A 79 -11.50 -2.99 6.37
CA GLY A 79 -10.83 -4.15 6.97
C GLY A 79 -9.90 -3.85 8.15
N GLN A 80 -9.45 -4.94 8.76
CA GLN A 80 -8.38 -5.01 9.75
C GLN A 80 -7.05 -5.16 9.04
N LYS A 81 -6.22 -4.13 9.18
CA LYS A 81 -5.05 -3.90 8.33
C LYS A 81 -3.78 -4.26 9.09
N SER A 82 -2.95 -5.09 8.48
CA SER A 82 -1.55 -5.23 8.85
C SER A 82 -0.68 -4.64 7.74
N ALA A 83 0.48 -4.09 8.09
CA ALA A 83 1.43 -3.59 7.13
C ALA A 83 2.84 -3.96 7.56
N ARG A 84 3.69 -4.28 6.59
CA ARG A 84 5.13 -4.44 6.79
C ARG A 84 5.88 -3.91 5.58
N ALA A 85 7.01 -3.28 5.84
CA ALA A 85 7.96 -2.88 4.82
C ALA A 85 9.14 -3.87 4.80
N VAL A 86 9.68 -4.13 3.62
CA VAL A 86 10.89 -4.94 3.41
C VAL A 86 11.81 -4.23 2.42
N GLU A 87 13.08 -4.59 2.46
CA GLU A 87 14.07 -4.06 1.52
C GLU A 87 13.69 -4.46 0.08
N GLY A 88 13.80 -3.51 -0.85
CA GLY A 88 13.54 -3.72 -2.27
C GLY A 88 13.21 -2.43 -3.01
N GLY A 89 12.34 -2.52 -4.02
CA GLY A 89 11.99 -1.36 -4.85
C GLY A 89 13.22 -0.82 -5.60
N MET A 90 13.31 0.51 -5.76
CA MET A 90 14.42 1.14 -6.46
C MET A 90 14.68 2.56 -5.97
N LYS A 91 15.95 2.91 -5.77
CA LYS A 91 16.43 4.30 -5.70
C LYS A 91 17.18 4.59 -6.99
N ALA A 92 16.82 5.65 -7.68
CA ALA A 92 17.47 6.09 -8.91
C ALA A 92 18.18 7.43 -8.69
N LYS A 93 19.30 7.65 -9.37
CA LYS A 93 19.99 8.95 -9.37
C LYS A 93 19.12 9.96 -10.14
N GLY A 94 18.82 11.09 -9.50
CA GLY A 94 18.09 12.20 -10.09
C GLY A 94 18.83 13.53 -9.91
N LEU A 95 18.21 14.62 -10.39
CA LEU A 95 18.70 15.97 -10.19
C LEU A 95 18.06 16.57 -8.94
N CYS A 96 18.87 17.13 -8.04
CA CYS A 96 18.38 17.92 -6.91
C CYS A 96 18.26 19.39 -7.33
N VAL A 97 17.03 19.85 -7.58
CA VAL A 97 16.72 21.25 -7.88
C VAL A 97 15.83 21.80 -6.76
N PRO A 98 16.26 22.84 -6.03
CA PRO A 98 15.48 23.40 -4.92
C PRO A 98 14.04 23.78 -5.28
N ASN A 99 13.80 24.18 -6.53
CA ASN A 99 12.48 24.57 -7.03
C ASN A 99 11.50 23.40 -7.26
N PHE A 100 11.94 22.14 -7.16
CA PHE A 100 11.09 20.96 -7.34
C PHE A 100 10.79 20.22 -6.04
N ALA A 101 11.35 20.67 -4.91
CA ALA A 101 11.12 20.08 -3.59
C ALA A 101 9.70 20.34 -3.09
#